data_AF-A0A7S2E1E9-F1
#
_entry.id   AF-A0A7S2E1E9-F1
#
_cell.length_a   1.000
_cell.length_b   1.000
_cell.length_c   1.000
_cell.angle_alpha   90.00
_cell.angle_beta   90.00
_cell.angle_gamma   90.00
#
_symmetry.space_group_name_H-M   'P 1'
#
loop_
_entity.id
_entity.type
_entity.pdbx_description
1 polymer ?
#
loop_
_entity_poly.entity_id
_entity_poly.type
_entity_poly.pdbx_seq_one_letter_code
_entity_poly.pdbx_strand_id
1 'polypeptide(L)'
;RVFLGFQLARLLACAVVCATDVPLLWSCELWRTDPRHAAAQYGWSDAMHSTAMGSRCQQERTLFALCSALSSLLFAYMALATWRLLVDLEREPRYLLQVSKDHPSGAFYTTSLARPEALAQPGQAPPRRAHGEPSPAQGLVF
;
A
#
# COMPACT_ATOMS: atom_id res chain seq x y z
N ARG A 1 -0.95 4.40 3.30
CA ARG A 1 0.53 4.48 3.13
C ARG A 1 1.11 3.27 2.39
N VAL A 2 0.73 2.03 2.73
CA VAL A 2 1.17 0.80 2.02
C VAL A 2 0.96 0.89 0.50
N PHE A 3 -0.22 1.34 0.07
CA PHE A 3 -0.54 1.49 -1.35
C PHE A 3 0.38 2.49 -2.08
N LEU A 4 0.75 3.61 -1.45
CA LEU A 4 1.71 4.56 -2.02
C LEU A 4 3.10 3.93 -2.18
N GLY A 5 3.55 3.17 -1.16
CA GLY A 5 4.81 2.42 -1.24
C GLY A 5 4.82 1.42 -2.39
N PHE A 6 3.71 0.72 -2.62
CA PHE A 6 3.54 -0.17 -3.77
C PHE A 6 3.62 0.57 -5.12
N GLN A 7 3.02 1.76 -5.24
CA GLN A 7 3.11 2.57 -6.47
C GLN A 7 4.56 3.06 -6.71
N LEU A 8 5.27 3.46 -5.67
CA LEU A 8 6.69 3.83 -5.78
C LEU A 8 7.56 2.63 -6.19
N ALA A 9 7.30 1.45 -5.63
CA ALA A 9 8.01 0.22 -6.02
C ALA A 9 7.77 -0.12 -7.50
N ARG A 10 6.56 0.08 -8.03
CA ARG A 10 6.27 -0.08 -9.47
C ARG A 10 7.04 0.90 -10.34
N LEU A 11 7.11 2.18 -9.94
CA LEU A 11 7.91 3.18 -10.64
C LEU A 11 9.40 2.81 -10.64
N LEU A 12 9.92 2.36 -9.50
CA LEU A 12 11.31 1.89 -9.37
C LEU A 12 11.57 0.68 -10.26
N ALA A 13 10.67 -0.32 -10.25
CA ALA A 13 10.80 -1.50 -11.11
C ALA A 13 10.80 -1.12 -12.60
N CYS A 14 9.92 -0.19 -13.01
CA CYS A 14 9.91 0.32 -14.37
C CYS A 14 11.23 1.04 -14.72
N ALA A 15 11.79 1.82 -13.81
CA ALA A 15 13.09 2.47 -13.99
C ALA A 15 14.25 1.45 -14.14
N VAL A 16 14.25 0.38 -13.34
CA VAL A 16 15.25 -0.70 -13.45
C VAL A 16 15.16 -1.39 -14.81
N VAL A 17 13.95 -1.74 -15.25
CA VAL A 17 13.72 -2.34 -16.58
C VAL A 17 14.21 -1.40 -17.68
N CYS A 18 13.92 -0.11 -17.60
CA CYS A 18 14.43 0.86 -18.57
C CYS A 18 15.95 0.94 -18.55
N ALA A 19 16.57 0.91 -17.37
CA ALA A 19 18.02 1.00 -17.25
C ALA A 19 18.75 -0.23 -17.81
N THR A 20 18.14 -1.43 -17.76
CA THR A 20 18.72 -2.65 -18.33
C THR A 20 18.41 -2.82 -19.81
N ASP A 21 17.18 -2.53 -20.22
CA ASP A 21 16.71 -2.86 -21.57
C ASP A 21 17.11 -1.79 -22.59
N VAL A 22 17.15 -0.51 -22.21
CA VAL A 22 17.59 0.56 -23.11
C VAL A 22 19.01 0.33 -23.67
N PRO A 23 20.04 0.06 -22.86
CA PRO A 23 21.38 -0.21 -23.42
C PRO A 23 21.41 -1.50 -24.25
N LEU A 24 20.62 -2.52 -23.87
CA LEU A 24 20.50 -3.75 -24.64
C LEU A 24 19.91 -3.51 -26.03
N LEU A 25 18.84 -2.71 -26.14
CA LEU A 25 18.22 -2.32 -27.42
C LEU A 25 19.08 -1.32 -28.23
N TRP A 26 19.90 -0.51 -27.58
CA TRP A 26 20.80 0.41 -28.28
C TRP A 26 21.88 -0.35 -29.07
N SER A 27 22.39 -1.43 -28.47
CA SER A 27 23.37 -2.35 -29.06
C SER A 27 22.74 -3.49 -29.88
N CYS A 28 21.47 -3.39 -30.28
CA CYS A 28 20.79 -4.44 -31.05
C CYS A 28 21.52 -4.78 -32.36
N GLU A 29 22.13 -3.80 -33.04
CA GLU A 29 22.90 -4.04 -34.26
C GLU A 29 24.17 -4.89 -34.01
N LEU A 30 24.72 -4.85 -32.79
CA LEU A 30 25.89 -5.65 -32.42
C LEU A 30 25.56 -7.16 -32.46
N TRP A 31 24.34 -7.53 -32.13
CA TRP A 31 23.87 -8.93 -32.22
C TRP A 31 23.83 -9.45 -33.65
N ARG A 32 23.72 -8.55 -34.64
CA ARG A 32 23.75 -8.89 -36.05
C ARG A 32 25.17 -8.98 -36.60
N THR A 33 26.08 -8.10 -36.17
CA THR A 33 27.45 -8.05 -36.69
C THR A 33 28.40 -9.02 -35.99
N ASP A 34 28.34 -9.10 -34.66
CA ASP A 34 29.20 -9.97 -33.85
C ASP A 34 28.47 -10.50 -32.59
N PRO A 35 27.66 -11.58 -32.74
CA PRO A 35 26.87 -12.12 -31.64
C PRO A 35 27.72 -12.69 -30.51
N ARG A 36 28.97 -13.11 -30.78
CA ARG A 36 29.88 -13.62 -29.75
C ARG A 36 30.31 -12.50 -28.80
N HIS A 37 30.60 -11.32 -29.35
CA HIS A 37 30.95 -10.15 -28.56
C HIS A 37 29.74 -9.65 -27.74
N ALA A 38 28.55 -9.62 -28.35
CA ALA A 38 27.32 -9.23 -27.66
C ALA A 38 26.98 -10.18 -26.50
N ALA A 39 27.09 -11.50 -26.72
CA ALA A 39 26.83 -12.51 -25.69
C ALA A 39 27.83 -12.45 -24.53
N ALA A 40 29.08 -12.06 -24.78
CA ALA A 40 30.08 -11.87 -23.73
C ALA A 40 29.77 -10.65 -22.84
N GLN A 41 29.14 -9.60 -23.38
CA GLN A 41 28.80 -8.39 -22.62
C GLN A 41 27.46 -8.49 -21.88
N TYR A 42 26.42 -9.00 -22.52
CA TYR A 42 25.05 -8.96 -22.00
C TYR A 42 24.48 -10.34 -21.63
N GLY A 43 25.22 -11.42 -21.90
CA GLY A 43 24.71 -12.79 -21.83
C GLY A 43 23.94 -13.18 -23.10
N TRP A 44 23.77 -14.48 -23.33
CA TRP A 44 23.04 -14.99 -24.48
C TRP A 44 21.51 -14.77 -24.32
N SER A 45 20.87 -14.20 -25.35
CA SER A 45 19.43 -13.95 -25.38
C SER A 45 18.87 -14.32 -26.75
N ASP A 46 18.10 -15.42 -26.80
CA ASP A 46 17.47 -15.90 -28.04
C ASP A 46 16.51 -14.87 -28.63
N ALA A 47 15.78 -14.15 -27.77
CA ALA A 47 14.85 -13.11 -28.17
C ALA A 47 15.59 -11.97 -28.90
N MET A 48 16.69 -11.45 -28.33
CA MET A 48 17.44 -10.36 -28.94
C MET A 48 18.10 -10.79 -30.26
N HIS A 49 18.67 -11.99 -30.29
CA HIS A 49 19.27 -12.55 -31.51
C HIS A 49 18.24 -12.71 -32.63
N SER A 50 17.06 -13.26 -32.34
CA SER A 50 15.99 -13.43 -33.34
C SER A 50 15.48 -12.09 -33.88
N THR A 51 15.32 -11.08 -33.03
CA THR A 51 14.91 -9.72 -33.39
C THR A 51 15.95 -9.03 -34.28
N ALA A 52 17.23 -9.16 -33.93
CA ALA A 52 18.34 -8.58 -34.69
C ALA A 52 18.45 -9.19 -36.10
N MET A 53 18.34 -10.51 -36.21
CA MET A 53 18.31 -11.21 -37.51
C MET A 53 17.10 -10.84 -38.36
N GLY A 54 15.97 -10.51 -37.72
CA GLY A 54 14.76 -10.00 -38.37
C GLY A 54 14.87 -8.56 -38.88
N SER A 55 15.98 -7.85 -38.66
CA SER A 55 16.15 -6.41 -38.98
C SER A 55 15.11 -5.48 -38.35
N ARG A 56 14.52 -5.89 -37.21
CA ARG A 56 13.46 -5.15 -36.51
C ARG A 56 13.97 -4.28 -35.35
N CYS A 57 15.28 -4.10 -35.22
CA CYS A 57 15.89 -3.36 -34.12
C CYS A 57 15.31 -1.94 -33.93
N GLN A 58 15.09 -1.20 -35.01
CA GLN A 58 14.48 0.14 -34.94
C GLN A 58 13.00 0.11 -34.52
N GLN A 59 12.25 -0.86 -35.04
CA GLN A 59 10.84 -1.03 -34.68
C GLN A 59 10.70 -1.37 -33.19
N GLU A 60 11.47 -2.34 -32.68
CA GLU A 60 11.42 -2.70 -31.26
C GLU A 60 11.89 -1.56 -30.36
N ARG A 61 12.91 -0.79 -30.77
CA ARG A 61 13.36 0.38 -30.02
C ARG A 61 12.26 1.42 -29.87
N THR A 62 11.56 1.73 -30.95
CA THR A 62 10.48 2.72 -30.94
C THR A 62 9.27 2.22 -30.16
N LEU A 63 8.87 0.96 -30.33
CA LEU A 63 7.79 0.35 -29.56
C LEU A 63 8.10 0.32 -28.07
N PHE A 64 9.31 -0.11 -27.69
CA PHE A 64 9.76 -0.12 -26.30
C PHE A 64 9.73 1.28 -25.69
N ALA A 65 10.28 2.28 -26.39
CA ALA A 65 10.29 3.66 -25.93
C ALA A 65 8.87 4.21 -25.72
N LEU A 66 7.97 3.97 -26.67
CA LEU A 66 6.57 4.43 -26.58
C LEU A 66 5.82 3.70 -25.45
N CYS A 67 5.87 2.38 -25.40
CA CYS A 67 5.18 1.59 -24.38
C CYS A 67 5.73 1.87 -22.97
N SER A 68 7.04 2.00 -22.82
CA SER A 68 7.67 2.34 -21.55
C SER A 68 7.33 3.77 -21.10
N ALA A 69 7.34 4.75 -22.02
CA ALA A 69 6.94 6.12 -21.70
C ALA A 69 5.48 6.21 -21.26
N LEU A 70 4.56 5.54 -21.98
CA LEU A 70 3.15 5.49 -21.63
C LEU A 70 2.92 4.81 -20.27
N SER A 71 3.58 3.69 -20.02
CA SER A 71 3.49 2.97 -18.74
C SER A 71 4.04 3.81 -17.59
N SER A 72 5.17 4.47 -17.79
CA SER A 72 5.79 5.36 -16.81
C SER A 72 4.89 6.54 -16.48
N LEU A 73 4.28 7.17 -17.48
CA LEU A 73 3.32 8.27 -17.29
C LEU A 73 2.08 7.80 -16.52
N LEU A 74 1.54 6.64 -16.85
CA LEU A 74 0.39 6.06 -16.16
C LEU A 74 0.72 5.80 -14.68
N PHE A 75 1.86 5.18 -14.38
CA PHE A 75 2.27 4.92 -13.00
C PHE A 75 2.58 6.20 -12.23
N ALA A 76 3.21 7.19 -12.87
CA ALA A 76 3.46 8.50 -12.28
C ALA A 76 2.15 9.22 -11.93
N TYR A 77 1.17 9.19 -12.84
CA TYR A 77 -0.16 9.74 -12.61
C TYR A 77 -0.85 9.05 -11.42
N MET A 78 -0.85 7.72 -11.37
CA MET A 78 -1.46 6.96 -10.28
C MET A 78 -0.79 7.25 -8.92
N ALA A 79 0.54 7.38 -8.90
CA ALA A 79 1.29 7.76 -7.71
C ALA A 79 0.94 9.17 -7.23
N LEU A 80 0.85 10.14 -8.16
CA LEU A 80 0.47 11.52 -7.84
C LEU A 80 -0.98 11.61 -7.33
N ALA A 81 -1.92 10.92 -7.97
CA ALA A 81 -3.31 10.86 -7.54
C ALA A 81 -3.43 10.24 -6.14
N THR A 82 -2.70 9.15 -5.87
CA THR A 82 -2.64 8.53 -4.54
C THR A 82 -2.08 9.49 -3.49
N TRP A 83 -1.03 10.23 -3.84
CA TRP A 83 -0.43 11.20 -2.94
C TRP A 83 -1.40 12.35 -2.60
N ARG A 84 -2.08 12.91 -3.61
CA ARG A 84 -3.11 13.94 -3.41
C ARG A 84 -4.25 13.42 -2.53
N LEU A 85 -4.76 12.23 -2.82
CA LEU A 85 -5.80 11.60 -2.01
C LEU A 85 -5.36 11.43 -0.55
N LEU A 86 -4.10 11.05 -0.31
CA LEU A 86 -3.56 10.89 1.04
C LEU A 86 -3.45 12.23 1.77
N VAL A 87 -3.04 13.29 1.07
CA VAL A 87 -2.99 14.66 1.62
C VAL A 87 -4.40 15.18 1.92
N ASP A 88 -5.37 14.91 1.06
CA ASP A 88 -6.76 15.32 1.24
C ASP A 88 -7.40 14.57 2.42
N LEU A 89 -7.14 13.27 2.56
CA LEU A 89 -7.54 12.48 3.74
C LEU A 89 -6.88 12.96 5.05
N GLU A 90 -5.62 13.41 4.99
CA GLU A 90 -4.94 14.01 6.14
C GLU A 90 -5.48 15.42 6.47
N ARG A 91 -6.08 16.10 5.50
CA ARG A 91 -6.74 17.40 5.67
C ARG A 91 -8.22 17.32 6.04
N GLU A 92 -8.88 16.19 5.80
CA GLU A 92 -10.32 16.05 6.01
C GLU A 92 -10.76 16.29 7.47
N PRO A 93 -12.00 16.78 7.64
CA PRO A 93 -12.27 17.78 8.64
C PRO A 93 -12.65 17.23 10.01
N ARG A 94 -12.08 17.86 11.05
CA ARG A 94 -12.42 17.69 12.49
C ARG A 94 -13.92 17.81 12.85
N TYR A 95 -14.80 18.15 11.89
CA TYR A 95 -16.22 18.40 12.12
C TYR A 95 -17.16 17.25 11.70
N LEU A 96 -16.73 16.25 10.94
CA LEU A 96 -17.60 15.11 10.56
C LEU A 96 -17.46 13.88 11.47
N LEU A 97 -16.37 13.81 12.25
CA LEU A 97 -16.07 12.74 13.19
C LEU A 97 -15.58 13.38 14.48
N GLN A 98 -16.43 13.48 15.51
CA GLN A 98 -16.03 13.84 16.88
C GLN A 98 -15.19 12.69 17.50
N VAL A 99 -14.06 12.35 16.89
CA VAL A 99 -13.10 11.42 17.47
C VAL A 99 -12.24 12.20 18.45
N SER A 100 -12.20 11.74 19.69
CA SER A 100 -11.45 12.33 20.81
C SER A 100 -10.00 12.60 20.41
N LYS A 101 -9.52 13.79 20.77
CA LYS A 101 -8.29 14.46 20.30
C LYS A 101 -6.96 13.73 20.59
N ASP A 102 -7.01 12.64 21.37
CA ASP A 102 -5.82 12.02 21.97
C ASP A 102 -5.33 10.74 21.25
N HIS A 103 -5.71 10.50 19.99
CA HIS A 103 -5.12 9.40 19.21
C HIS A 103 -4.08 9.91 18.21
N PRO A 104 -2.80 9.49 18.34
CA PRO A 104 -1.76 9.82 17.37
C PRO A 104 -2.10 9.16 16.02
N SER A 105 -2.00 9.95 14.97
CA SER A 105 -2.42 9.59 13.61
C SER A 105 -1.78 8.30 13.11
N GLY A 106 -2.64 7.34 12.77
CA GLY A 106 -2.33 6.11 12.06
C GLY A 106 -3.50 5.71 11.15
N ALA A 107 -4.02 6.63 10.33
CA ALA A 107 -5.18 6.45 9.42
C ALA A 107 -6.39 5.76 10.09
N PHE A 108 -6.99 6.48 11.03
CA PHE A 108 -7.98 6.10 12.06
C PHE A 108 -8.66 4.72 11.99
N TYR A 109 -8.19 3.81 12.85
CA TYR A 109 -8.92 2.61 13.27
C TYR A 109 -9.52 2.88 14.66
N THR A 110 -10.85 2.86 14.78
CA THR A 110 -11.54 2.85 16.07
C THR A 110 -12.29 1.53 16.20
N THR A 111 -11.68 0.54 16.84
CA THR A 111 -12.41 -0.65 17.29
C THR A 111 -13.24 -0.28 18.51
N SER A 112 -14.44 0.27 18.31
CA SER A 112 -15.44 0.25 19.37
C SER A 112 -16.01 -1.17 19.43
N LEU A 113 -15.39 -2.00 20.26
CA LEU A 113 -16.08 -3.15 20.84
C LEU A 113 -17.15 -2.57 21.76
N ALA A 114 -18.30 -2.16 21.21
CA ALA A 114 -19.54 -2.26 21.95
C ALA A 114 -19.73 -3.75 22.27
N ARG A 115 -18.95 -4.24 23.23
CA ARG A 115 -18.98 -5.57 23.77
C ARG A 115 -20.27 -5.57 24.60
N PRO A 116 -21.29 -6.35 24.22
CA PRO A 116 -22.55 -6.41 24.96
C PRO A 116 -22.40 -7.03 26.36
N GLU A 117 -21.19 -7.37 26.82
CA GLU A 117 -20.97 -7.88 28.18
C GLU A 117 -21.15 -6.82 29.28
N ALA A 118 -21.20 -5.53 28.94
CA ALA A 118 -21.67 -4.49 29.88
C ALA A 118 -23.20 -4.36 29.93
N LEU A 119 -23.94 -5.05 29.06
CA LEU A 119 -25.41 -5.08 29.04
C LEU A 119 -25.98 -6.43 29.49
N ALA A 120 -25.17 -7.26 30.15
CA ALA A 120 -25.68 -8.34 30.98
C ALA A 120 -26.31 -7.76 32.26
N GLN A 121 -27.50 -7.19 32.14
CA GLN A 121 -28.50 -7.28 33.21
C GLN A 121 -29.92 -7.22 32.64
N PRO A 122 -30.47 -8.35 32.18
CA PRO A 122 -31.90 -8.53 32.13
C PRO A 122 -32.35 -9.05 33.51
N GLY A 123 -32.92 -8.17 34.34
CA GLY A 123 -33.91 -8.62 35.32
C GLY A 123 -33.67 -8.36 36.81
N GLN A 124 -33.16 -7.21 37.24
CA GLN A 124 -33.23 -6.84 38.67
C GLN A 124 -34.07 -5.58 38.91
N ALA A 125 -35.39 -5.82 39.01
CA ALA A 125 -36.32 -4.91 39.68
C ALA A 125 -36.04 -4.89 41.20
N PRO A 126 -36.33 -3.78 41.91
CA PRO A 126 -35.76 -3.47 43.22
C PRO A 126 -36.56 -4.08 44.38
N PRO A 127 -35.94 -4.51 45.49
CA PRO A 127 -36.69 -4.69 46.74
C PRO A 127 -36.89 -3.33 47.42
N ARG A 128 -38.14 -2.98 47.70
CA ARG A 128 -38.57 -1.78 48.41
C ARG A 128 -39.12 -2.16 49.80
N ARG A 129 -38.68 -1.39 50.81
CA ARG A 129 -39.14 -1.26 52.22
C ARG A 129 -38.53 -2.26 53.22
N ALA A 130 -38.27 -1.90 54.48
CA ALA A 130 -38.93 -0.91 55.33
C ALA A 130 -38.02 -0.25 56.40
N HIS A 131 -38.50 0.89 56.88
CA HIS A 131 -38.10 1.59 58.10
C HIS A 131 -38.15 0.70 59.37
N GLY A 132 -37.16 0.90 60.26
CA GLY A 132 -37.36 1.02 61.71
C GLY A 132 -37.19 -0.22 62.57
N GLU A 133 -36.05 -0.32 63.28
CA GLU A 133 -35.98 -0.53 64.75
C GLU A 133 -34.52 -0.43 65.26
N PRO A 134 -34.28 -0.02 66.52
CA PRO A 134 -32.95 0.21 67.08
C PRO A 134 -32.35 -1.02 67.78
N SER A 135 -31.03 -0.96 67.97
CA SER A 135 -30.13 -1.90 68.70
C SER A 135 -30.68 -2.35 70.08
N PRO A 136 -30.33 -3.57 70.58
CA PRO A 136 -29.14 -3.66 71.43
C PRO A 136 -28.33 -4.98 71.36
N ALA A 137 -27.04 -4.83 71.72
CA ALA A 137 -26.24 -5.71 72.59
C ALA A 137 -25.69 -7.08 72.09
N GLN A 138 -24.34 -7.16 72.22
CA GLN A 138 -23.55 -8.23 72.86
C GLN A 138 -23.36 -9.58 72.15
N GLY A 139 -22.09 -10.00 72.06
CA GLY A 139 -21.70 -11.39 71.82
C GLY A 139 -20.25 -11.58 71.37
N LEU A 140 -19.32 -11.40 72.29
CA LEU A 140 -17.94 -11.94 72.30
C LEU A 140 -17.98 -13.48 72.14
N VAL A 141 -16.83 -14.12 71.81
CA VAL A 141 -16.49 -15.59 71.85
C VAL A 141 -16.02 -16.05 70.44
N PHE A 142 -14.81 -16.52 70.15
CA PHE A 142 -13.56 -16.88 70.86
C PHE A 142 -12.37 -16.43 70.00
#